data_AF-A0AAN7KJ30-F1
#
_entry.id   AF-A0AAN7KJ30-F1
#
_cell.length_a   1.000
_cell.length_b   1.000
_cell.length_c   1.000
_cell.angle_alpha   90.00
_cell.angle_beta   90.00
_cell.angle_gamma   90.00
#
_symmetry.space_group_name_H-M   'P 1'
#
loop_
_entity.id
_entity.type
_entity.pdbx_description
1 polymer ?
#
loop_
_entity_poly.entity_id
_entity_poly.type
_entity_poly.pdbx_seq_one_letter_code
_entity_poly.pdbx_strand_id
1 'polypeptide(L)'
;MFQCYILDPMLLFLFCSAVGYTLLLSLIEYKSLVMRGDLEKANAVLPSIPKEHHNSVAHFLESRGMVEDALEVATDPDYRFGLAIQLGRLEIAKEIAIEVQGESKWKQLGELAMSTGKLGMAEECMKHAMDLSGLLLLYSSLGDAEGISELASLAKEQGKNNVAFLCLFMLGKLEECLRLLVER
;
A
#
# COMPACT_ATOMS: atom_id res chain seq x y z
N MET A 1 53.41 -27.94 -53.13
CA MET A 1 52.77 -28.27 -51.84
C MET A 1 52.95 -27.07 -50.93
N PHE A 2 52.05 -26.09 -50.99
CA PHE A 2 51.74 -25.06 -49.99
C PHE A 2 50.63 -24.15 -50.56
N GLN A 3 49.82 -23.57 -49.65
CA GLN A 3 48.62 -22.73 -49.84
C GLN A 3 47.34 -23.47 -50.32
N CYS A 4 46.14 -23.20 -49.80
CA CYS A 4 45.69 -22.16 -48.87
C CYS A 4 44.37 -22.56 -48.21
N TYR A 5 44.16 -22.05 -46.99
CA TYR A 5 42.96 -22.13 -46.16
C TYR A 5 41.71 -21.58 -46.86
N ILE A 6 40.66 -22.42 -46.96
CA ILE A 6 39.25 -21.99 -46.90
C ILE A 6 38.52 -23.09 -46.14
N LEU A 7 38.30 -22.90 -44.84
CA LEU A 7 37.28 -23.62 -44.09
C LEU A 7 36.19 -22.60 -43.75
N ASP A 8 34.98 -22.93 -44.16
CA ASP A 8 33.79 -22.09 -44.21
C ASP A 8 33.57 -21.12 -43.03
N PRO A 9 33.18 -19.86 -43.30
CA PRO A 9 32.71 -18.92 -42.28
C PRO A 9 31.37 -19.32 -41.62
N MET A 10 30.79 -20.47 -41.96
CA MET A 10 29.48 -20.90 -41.48
C MET A 10 29.53 -21.63 -40.12
N LEU A 11 30.72 -21.99 -39.62
CA LEU A 11 30.86 -22.70 -38.33
C LEU A 11 31.00 -21.78 -37.10
N LEU A 12 31.12 -20.46 -37.29
CA LEU A 12 31.25 -19.49 -36.19
C LEU A 12 29.90 -19.00 -35.63
N PHE A 13 28.79 -19.60 -36.06
CA PHE A 13 27.44 -19.23 -35.63
C PHE A 13 26.92 -20.01 -34.40
N LEU A 14 27.74 -20.86 -33.77
CA LEU A 14 27.25 -21.81 -32.76
C LEU A 14 27.58 -21.50 -31.28
N PHE A 15 28.19 -20.36 -30.95
CA PHE A 15 28.55 -20.06 -29.54
C PHE A 15 28.43 -18.58 -29.13
N CYS A 16 27.41 -17.88 -29.61
CA CYS A 16 27.04 -16.61 -28.99
C CYS A 16 25.54 -16.60 -28.77
N SER A 17 25.10 -16.98 -27.57
CA SER A 17 23.79 -16.56 -27.08
C SER A 17 23.86 -15.04 -26.93
N ALA A 18 23.61 -14.31 -28.01
CA ALA A 18 23.47 -12.87 -27.99
C ALA A 18 22.26 -12.55 -27.12
N VAL A 19 22.51 -12.36 -25.83
CA VAL A 19 21.54 -11.77 -24.92
C VAL A 19 21.47 -10.30 -25.28
N GLY A 20 20.53 -9.95 -26.15
CA GLY A 20 20.22 -8.57 -26.45
C GLY A 20 19.60 -7.92 -25.20
N TYR A 21 20.42 -7.28 -24.38
CA TYR A 21 19.90 -6.35 -23.39
C TYR A 21 19.44 -5.11 -24.16
N THR A 22 18.14 -4.89 -24.25
CA THR A 22 17.57 -3.58 -24.59
C THR A 22 17.91 -2.62 -23.45
N LEU A 23 19.17 -2.18 -23.40
CA LEU A 23 19.65 -1.13 -22.50
C LEU A 23 18.97 0.15 -22.94
N LEU A 24 17.84 0.43 -22.30
CA LEU A 24 17.10 1.65 -22.54
C LEU A 24 17.99 2.82 -22.09
N LEU A 25 18.62 3.50 -23.05
CA LEU A 25 19.58 4.58 -22.80
C LEU A 25 18.98 5.64 -21.87
N SER A 26 17.69 5.92 -22.04
CA SER A 26 16.90 6.84 -21.20
C SER A 26 16.90 6.46 -19.71
N LEU A 27 16.85 5.16 -19.38
CA LEU A 27 16.87 4.70 -17.99
C LEU A 27 18.25 4.89 -17.36
N ILE A 28 19.32 4.68 -18.14
CA ILE A 28 20.70 4.87 -17.69
C ILE A 28 20.98 6.37 -17.50
N GLU A 29 20.54 7.18 -18.45
CA GLU A 29 20.65 8.64 -18.39
C GLU A 29 19.91 9.18 -17.16
N TYR A 30 18.67 8.74 -16.93
CA TYR A 30 17.90 9.09 -15.74
C TYR A 30 18.66 8.74 -14.45
N LYS A 31 19.08 7.48 -14.29
CA LYS A 31 19.82 7.04 -13.10
C LYS A 31 21.12 7.83 -12.91
N SER A 32 21.83 8.15 -14.00
CA SER A 32 23.05 8.96 -13.97
C SER A 32 22.77 10.40 -13.53
N LEU A 33 21.71 11.03 -14.04
CA LEU A 33 21.29 12.38 -13.67
C LEU A 33 20.89 12.47 -12.20
N VAL A 34 20.10 11.49 -11.72
CA VAL A 34 19.76 11.37 -10.29
C VAL A 34 21.02 11.21 -9.43
N MET A 35 21.99 10.41 -9.86
CA MET A 35 23.26 10.24 -9.15
C MET A 35 24.12 11.51 -9.12
N ARG A 36 23.97 12.37 -10.13
CA ARG A 36 24.65 13.68 -10.21
C ARG A 36 23.93 14.77 -9.41
N GLY A 37 22.72 14.51 -8.89
CA GLY A 37 21.90 15.48 -8.17
C GLY A 37 21.07 16.40 -9.06
N ASP A 38 21.09 16.22 -10.38
CA ASP A 38 20.33 17.03 -11.34
C ASP A 38 18.91 16.44 -11.53
N LEU A 39 18.05 16.57 -10.50
CA LEU A 39 16.68 16.01 -10.50
C LEU A 39 15.76 16.67 -11.55
N GLU A 40 15.92 17.97 -11.79
CA GLU A 40 15.11 18.69 -12.79
C GLU A 40 15.30 18.10 -14.20
N LYS A 41 16.55 17.81 -14.57
CA LYS A 41 16.86 17.17 -15.86
C LYS A 41 16.41 15.72 -15.88
N ALA A 42 16.53 15.00 -14.75
CA ALA A 42 16.03 13.63 -14.64
C ALA A 42 14.51 13.59 -14.91
N ASN A 43 13.74 14.51 -14.33
CA ASN A 43 12.29 14.60 -14.52
C ASN A 43 11.90 14.95 -15.96
N ALA A 44 12.73 15.69 -16.70
CA ALA A 44 12.52 15.91 -18.14
C ALA A 44 12.71 14.63 -18.98
N VAL A 45 13.56 13.70 -18.52
CA VAL A 45 13.80 12.41 -19.20
C VAL A 45 12.77 11.35 -18.79
N LEU A 46 12.14 11.49 -17.62
CA LEU A 46 11.17 10.54 -17.08
C LEU A 46 10.06 10.12 -18.07
N PRO A 47 9.41 11.03 -18.85
CA PRO A 47 8.35 10.65 -19.78
C PRO A 47 8.82 9.78 -20.96
N SER A 48 10.12 9.78 -21.24
CA SER A 48 10.71 8.95 -22.30
C SER A 48 10.90 7.48 -21.87
N ILE A 49 10.78 7.20 -20.57
CA ILE A 49 10.90 5.85 -20.01
C ILE A 49 9.54 5.15 -20.14
N PRO A 50 9.47 3.93 -20.69
CA PRO A 50 8.25 3.15 -20.75
C PRO A 50 7.77 2.78 -19.35
N LYS A 51 6.45 2.71 -19.19
CA LYS A 51 5.78 2.45 -17.90
C LYS A 51 6.23 1.14 -17.25
N GLU A 52 6.65 0.16 -18.05
CA GLU A 52 7.22 -1.12 -17.61
C GLU A 52 8.38 -0.96 -16.63
N HIS A 53 9.18 0.11 -16.76
CA HIS A 53 10.33 0.37 -15.91
C HIS A 53 10.06 1.39 -14.79
N HIS A 54 8.86 1.98 -14.72
CA HIS A 54 8.55 3.03 -13.75
C HIS A 54 8.65 2.54 -12.30
N ASN A 55 8.18 1.32 -11.99
CA ASN A 55 8.34 0.76 -10.65
C ASN A 55 9.82 0.52 -10.28
N SER A 56 10.66 0.14 -11.25
CA SER A 56 12.11 0.01 -11.02
C SER A 56 12.79 1.35 -10.77
N VAL A 57 12.31 2.42 -11.41
CA VAL A 57 12.75 3.80 -11.14
C VAL A 57 12.31 4.23 -9.75
N ALA A 58 11.06 3.98 -9.37
CA ALA A 58 10.54 4.32 -8.06
C ALA A 58 11.30 3.62 -6.91
N HIS A 59 11.59 2.31 -7.01
CA HIS A 59 12.46 1.61 -6.06
C HIS A 59 13.86 2.21 -5.97
N PHE A 60 14.40 2.66 -7.10
CA PHE A 60 15.69 3.31 -7.12
C PHE A 60 15.66 4.66 -6.40
N LEU A 61 14.61 5.47 -6.59
CA LEU A 61 14.41 6.73 -5.88
C LEU A 61 14.19 6.52 -4.38
N GLU A 62 13.40 5.52 -3.99
CA GLU A 62 13.19 5.10 -2.60
C GLU A 62 14.52 4.72 -1.93
N SER A 63 15.37 3.93 -2.60
CA SER A 63 16.70 3.55 -2.09
C SER A 63 17.65 4.74 -1.87
N ARG A 64 17.35 5.88 -2.51
CA ARG A 64 18.08 7.15 -2.37
C ARG A 64 17.48 8.08 -1.31
N GLY A 65 16.39 7.67 -0.67
CA GLY A 65 15.64 8.47 0.30
C GLY A 65 14.67 9.47 -0.32
N MET A 66 14.49 9.46 -1.65
CA MET A 66 13.58 10.36 -2.37
C MET A 66 12.21 9.70 -2.52
N VAL A 67 11.55 9.50 -1.38
CA VAL A 67 10.30 8.73 -1.30
C VAL A 67 9.12 9.50 -1.91
N GLU A 68 9.14 10.84 -1.86
CA GLU A 68 8.11 11.68 -2.50
C GLU A 68 8.12 11.53 -4.03
N ASP A 69 9.29 11.66 -4.67
CA ASP A 69 9.43 11.44 -6.11
C ASP A 69 9.11 9.98 -6.49
N ALA A 70 9.50 9.02 -5.64
CA ALA A 70 9.17 7.61 -5.85
C ALA A 70 7.65 7.38 -5.91
N LEU A 71 6.86 8.06 -5.08
CA LEU A 71 5.40 7.93 -5.05
C LEU A 71 4.75 8.47 -6.33
N GLU A 72 5.29 9.52 -6.93
CA GLU A 72 4.79 10.10 -8.19
C GLU A 72 5.10 9.21 -9.39
N VAL A 73 6.26 8.55 -9.39
CA VAL A 73 6.69 7.68 -10.49
C VAL A 73 6.07 6.28 -10.38
N ALA A 74 5.80 5.80 -9.18
CA ALA A 74 5.26 4.47 -8.97
C ALA A 74 3.90 4.30 -9.67
N THR A 75 3.75 3.19 -10.39
CA THR A 75 2.51 2.88 -11.14
C THR A 75 1.68 1.81 -10.44
N ASP A 76 2.33 0.94 -9.67
CA ASP A 76 1.68 -0.15 -8.95
C ASP A 76 0.97 0.36 -7.69
N PRO A 77 -0.32 0.04 -7.48
CA PRO A 77 -1.09 0.55 -6.35
C PRO A 77 -0.63 -0.04 -5.01
N ASP A 78 -0.19 -1.30 -4.96
CA ASP A 78 0.34 -1.90 -3.72
C ASP A 78 1.63 -1.19 -3.27
N TYR A 79 2.54 -0.96 -4.21
CA TYR A 79 3.78 -0.26 -3.93
C TYR A 79 3.56 1.22 -3.58
N ARG A 80 2.68 1.92 -4.31
CA ARG A 80 2.28 3.29 -3.99
C ARG A 80 1.66 3.41 -2.60
N PHE A 81 0.86 2.43 -2.18
CA PHE A 81 0.31 2.40 -0.83
C PHE A 81 1.42 2.34 0.22
N GLY A 82 2.40 1.46 0.05
CA GLY A 82 3.56 1.37 0.95
C GLY A 82 4.33 2.69 1.05
N LEU A 83 4.62 3.32 -0.07
CA LEU A 83 5.29 4.64 -0.13
C LEU A 83 4.46 5.74 0.56
N ALA A 84 3.14 5.75 0.36
CA ALA A 84 2.24 6.73 0.98
C ALA A 84 2.17 6.57 2.51
N ILE A 85 2.13 5.34 3.00
CA ILE A 85 2.20 5.02 4.44
C ILE A 85 3.55 5.49 5.02
N GLN A 86 4.66 5.20 4.34
CA GLN A 86 6.00 5.63 4.77
C GLN A 86 6.14 7.15 4.86
N LEU A 87 5.52 7.89 3.93
CA LEU A 87 5.50 9.36 3.93
C LEU A 87 4.48 9.97 4.90
N GLY A 88 3.62 9.17 5.53
CA GLY A 88 2.51 9.68 6.34
C GLY A 88 1.41 10.39 5.53
N ARG A 89 1.34 10.16 4.21
CA ARG A 89 0.35 10.76 3.30
C ARG A 89 -0.95 9.97 3.33
N LEU A 90 -1.69 10.14 4.42
CA LEU A 90 -2.92 9.39 4.73
C LEU A 90 -4.03 9.52 3.67
N GLU A 91 -4.20 10.69 3.06
CA GLU A 91 -5.25 10.91 2.04
C GLU A 91 -5.00 10.05 0.79
N ILE A 92 -3.75 10.04 0.31
CA ILE A 92 -3.35 9.25 -0.87
C ILE A 92 -3.46 7.75 -0.53
N ALA A 93 -3.03 7.35 0.67
CA ALA A 93 -3.14 5.97 1.11
C ALA A 93 -4.61 5.51 1.20
N LYS A 94 -5.53 6.39 1.61
CA LYS A 94 -6.98 6.13 1.63
C LYS A 94 -7.54 5.93 0.24
N GLU A 95 -7.23 6.81 -0.72
CA GLU A 95 -7.67 6.67 -2.11
C GLU A 95 -7.25 5.30 -2.68
N ILE A 96 -5.99 4.92 -2.46
CA ILE A 96 -5.47 3.62 -2.93
C ILE A 96 -6.13 2.44 -2.19
N ALA A 97 -6.42 2.57 -0.89
CA ALA A 97 -7.10 1.53 -0.12
C ALA A 97 -8.53 1.29 -0.61
N ILE A 98 -9.23 2.34 -1.05
CA ILE A 98 -10.57 2.25 -1.67
C ILE A 98 -10.50 1.51 -3.01
N GLU A 99 -9.48 1.79 -3.82
CA GLU A 99 -9.31 1.14 -5.12
C GLU A 99 -8.99 -0.37 -4.98
N VAL A 100 -8.09 -0.74 -4.07
CA VAL A 100 -7.63 -2.14 -3.95
C VAL A 100 -8.49 -2.98 -3.00
N GLN A 101 -9.31 -2.35 -2.15
CA GLN A 101 -10.25 -3.01 -1.22
C GLN A 101 -9.63 -4.14 -0.38
N GLY A 102 -8.42 -3.94 0.14
CA GLY A 102 -7.73 -4.92 0.98
C GLY A 102 -7.92 -4.68 2.47
N GLU A 103 -8.45 -5.65 3.21
CA GLU A 103 -8.65 -5.58 4.68
C GLU A 103 -7.34 -5.24 5.43
N SER A 104 -6.23 -5.88 5.05
CA SER A 104 -4.90 -5.63 5.63
C SER A 104 -4.44 -4.17 5.45
N LYS A 105 -4.76 -3.56 4.30
CA LYS A 105 -4.41 -2.16 4.01
C LYS A 105 -5.21 -1.19 4.85
N TRP A 106 -6.51 -1.44 5.01
CA TRP A 106 -7.37 -0.66 5.89
C TRP A 106 -6.89 -0.70 7.34
N LYS A 107 -6.44 -1.87 7.79
CA LYS A 107 -5.84 -2.01 9.12
C LYS A 107 -4.56 -1.19 9.29
N GLN A 108 -3.62 -1.31 8.34
CA GLN A 108 -2.37 -0.52 8.37
C GLN A 108 -2.63 0.99 8.33
N LEU A 109 -3.57 1.41 7.48
CA LEU A 109 -3.98 2.81 7.38
C LEU A 109 -4.64 3.30 8.67
N GLY A 110 -5.49 2.47 9.28
CA GLY A 110 -6.14 2.77 10.56
C GLY A 110 -5.14 2.93 11.71
N GLU A 111 -4.14 2.05 11.80
CA GLU A 111 -3.05 2.16 12.79
C GLU A 111 -2.26 3.46 12.61
N LEU A 112 -1.92 3.83 11.37
CA LEU A 112 -1.24 5.08 11.08
C LEU A 112 -2.12 6.30 11.38
N ALA A 113 -3.40 6.27 11.02
CA ALA A 113 -4.36 7.33 11.32
C ALA A 113 -4.55 7.53 12.84
N MET A 114 -4.55 6.45 13.62
CA MET A 114 -4.57 6.50 15.08
C MET A 114 -3.31 7.14 15.65
N SER A 115 -2.12 6.72 15.20
CA SER A 115 -0.84 7.28 15.68
C SER A 115 -0.64 8.76 15.35
N THR A 116 -1.23 9.22 14.25
CA THR A 116 -1.21 10.63 13.83
C THR A 116 -2.32 11.48 14.45
N GLY A 117 -3.26 10.85 15.17
CA GLY A 117 -4.37 11.54 15.84
C GLY A 117 -5.55 11.90 14.93
N LYS A 118 -5.62 11.37 13.70
CA LYS A 118 -6.76 11.58 12.79
C LYS A 118 -7.89 10.59 13.09
N LEU A 119 -8.60 10.81 14.20
CA LEU A 119 -9.61 9.88 14.72
C LEU A 119 -10.76 9.59 13.73
N GLY A 120 -11.26 10.60 13.02
CA GLY A 120 -12.34 10.40 12.04
C GLY A 120 -11.94 9.49 10.87
N MET A 121 -10.69 9.60 10.40
CA MET A 121 -10.17 8.70 9.37
C MET A 121 -9.91 7.30 9.92
N ALA A 122 -9.41 7.20 11.15
CA ALA A 122 -9.20 5.92 11.81
C ALA A 122 -10.52 5.15 11.98
N GLU A 123 -11.60 5.82 12.39
CA GLU A 123 -12.93 5.23 12.51
C GLU A 123 -13.41 4.63 11.19
N GLU A 124 -13.32 5.39 10.10
CA GLU A 124 -13.71 4.94 8.76
C GLU A 124 -12.88 3.73 8.31
N CYS A 125 -11.56 3.78 8.53
CA CYS A 125 -10.66 2.67 8.21
C CYS A 125 -11.01 1.40 9.01
N MET A 126 -11.33 1.52 10.30
CA MET A 126 -11.69 0.40 11.15
C MET A 126 -13.06 -0.18 10.79
N LYS A 127 -14.02 0.66 10.36
CA LYS A 127 -15.31 0.19 9.80
C LYS A 127 -15.10 -0.65 8.53
N HIS A 128 -14.22 -0.19 7.63
CA HIS A 128 -13.87 -0.95 6.42
C HIS A 128 -13.08 -2.23 6.72
N ALA A 129 -12.18 -2.21 7.71
CA ALA A 129 -11.42 -3.38 8.15
C ALA A 129 -12.24 -4.36 9.02
N MET A 130 -13.51 -4.04 9.33
CA MET A 130 -14.35 -4.79 10.28
C MET A 130 -13.67 -5.04 11.65
N ASP A 131 -12.81 -4.13 12.09
CA ASP A 131 -12.15 -4.24 13.39
C ASP A 131 -13.06 -3.72 14.51
N LEU A 132 -14.02 -4.56 14.93
CA LEU A 132 -14.98 -4.23 15.97
C LEU A 132 -14.31 -3.94 17.32
N SER A 133 -13.15 -4.53 17.60
CA SER A 133 -12.44 -4.33 18.87
C SER A 133 -11.74 -2.98 18.88
N GLY A 134 -11.14 -2.58 17.75
CA GLY A 134 -10.59 -1.24 17.54
C GLY A 134 -11.68 -0.16 17.65
N LEU A 135 -12.83 -0.37 17.00
CA LEU A 135 -13.98 0.55 17.11
C LEU A 135 -14.50 0.67 18.54
N LEU A 136 -14.59 -0.45 19.26
CA LEU A 136 -15.00 -0.45 20.67
C LEU A 136 -14.07 0.42 21.52
N LEU A 137 -12.76 0.24 21.35
CA LEU A 137 -11.75 1.01 22.07
C LEU A 137 -11.84 2.50 21.72
N LEU A 138 -12.02 2.82 20.43
CA LEU A 138 -12.14 4.19 19.95
C LEU A 138 -13.38 4.88 20.55
N TYR A 139 -14.57 4.29 20.40
CA TYR A 139 -15.80 4.90 20.91
C TYR A 139 -15.86 4.96 22.43
N SER A 140 -15.35 3.93 23.14
CA SER A 140 -15.27 3.98 24.61
C SER A 140 -14.32 5.06 25.11
N SER A 141 -13.21 5.29 24.40
CA SER A 141 -12.26 6.37 24.73
C SER A 141 -12.85 7.75 24.45
N LEU A 142 -13.67 7.88 23.40
CA LEU A 142 -14.37 9.11 23.05
C LEU A 142 -15.62 9.36 23.92
N GLY A 143 -16.15 8.34 24.57
CA GLY A 143 -17.43 8.41 25.27
C GLY A 143 -18.63 8.52 24.33
N ASP A 144 -18.51 8.04 23.10
CA ASP A 144 -19.56 8.11 22.08
C ASP A 144 -20.59 7.00 22.29
N ALA A 145 -21.70 7.34 22.94
CA ALA A 145 -22.79 6.41 23.21
C ALA A 145 -23.56 5.99 21.95
N GLU A 146 -23.63 6.85 20.93
CA GLU A 146 -24.31 6.53 19.67
C GLU A 146 -23.48 5.51 18.88
N GLY A 147 -22.18 5.77 18.71
CA GLY A 147 -21.24 4.86 18.06
C GLY A 147 -21.17 3.48 18.74
N ILE A 148 -21.19 3.43 20.07
CA ILE A 148 -21.25 2.15 20.83
C ILE A 148 -22.57 1.40 20.55
N SER A 149 -23.69 2.11 20.41
CA SER A 149 -24.99 1.47 20.15
C SER A 149 -25.07 0.91 18.72
N GLU A 150 -24.52 1.62 17.73
CA GLU A 150 -24.40 1.10 16.36
C GLU A 150 -23.47 -0.12 16.30
N LEU A 151 -22.32 -0.02 16.97
CA LEU A 151 -21.35 -1.11 17.06
C LEU A 151 -21.94 -2.37 17.72
N ALA A 152 -22.80 -2.20 18.73
CA ALA A 152 -23.48 -3.32 19.39
C ALA A 152 -24.34 -4.12 18.40
N SER A 153 -25.11 -3.42 17.57
CA SER A 153 -25.97 -4.02 16.54
C SER A 153 -25.13 -4.74 15.48
N LEU A 154 -24.10 -4.07 14.97
CA LEU A 154 -23.17 -4.64 13.99
C LEU A 154 -22.45 -5.90 14.54
N ALA A 155 -22.01 -5.85 15.80
CA ALA A 155 -21.38 -6.98 16.46
C ALA A 155 -22.34 -8.17 16.65
N LYS A 156 -23.63 -7.90 16.92
CA LYS A 156 -24.67 -8.94 17.01
C LYS A 156 -24.89 -9.60 15.65
N GLU A 157 -24.97 -8.83 14.58
CA GLU A 157 -25.11 -9.34 13.19
C GLU A 157 -23.91 -10.18 12.77
N GLN A 158 -22.69 -9.79 13.14
CA GLN A 158 -21.48 -10.56 12.88
C GLN A 158 -21.29 -11.77 13.82
N GLY A 159 -22.20 -12.01 14.77
CA GLY A 159 -22.11 -13.11 15.75
C GLY A 159 -21.00 -12.92 16.79
N LYS A 160 -20.47 -11.70 16.94
CA LYS A 160 -19.43 -11.34 17.91
C LYS A 160 -20.07 -10.91 19.23
N ASN A 161 -20.71 -11.88 19.89
CA ASN A 161 -21.49 -11.65 21.11
C ASN A 161 -20.68 -11.01 22.26
N ASN A 162 -19.37 -11.26 22.34
CA ASN A 162 -18.49 -10.65 23.34
C ASN A 162 -18.41 -9.13 23.19
N VAL A 163 -18.24 -8.64 21.95
CA VAL A 163 -18.18 -7.20 21.67
C VAL A 163 -19.57 -6.59 21.86
N ALA A 164 -20.61 -7.24 21.35
CA ALA A 164 -22.00 -6.78 21.53
C ALA A 164 -22.38 -6.66 23.01
N PHE A 165 -22.02 -7.65 23.85
CA PHE A 165 -22.24 -7.61 25.29
C PHE A 165 -21.51 -6.45 25.95
N LEU A 166 -20.23 -6.23 25.63
CA LEU A 166 -19.45 -5.10 26.18
C LEU A 166 -20.07 -3.76 25.79
N CYS A 167 -20.48 -3.58 24.53
CA CYS A 167 -21.16 -2.37 24.09
C CYS A 167 -22.44 -2.12 24.90
N LEU A 168 -23.33 -3.12 24.99
CA LEU A 168 -24.60 -3.02 25.71
C LEU A 168 -24.39 -2.79 27.22
N PHE A 169 -23.35 -3.41 27.79
CA PHE A 169 -22.97 -3.25 29.19
C PHE A 169 -22.49 -1.83 29.48
N MET A 170 -21.63 -1.26 28.61
CA MET A 170 -21.19 0.14 28.74
C MET A 170 -22.35 1.13 28.60
N LEU A 171 -23.37 0.81 27.80
CA LEU A 171 -24.59 1.60 27.66
C LEU A 171 -25.60 1.40 28.80
N GLY A 172 -25.35 0.48 29.74
CA GLY A 172 -26.25 0.18 30.86
C GLY A 172 -27.53 -0.58 30.46
N LYS A 173 -27.62 -1.13 29.24
CA LYS A 173 -28.80 -1.85 28.72
C LYS A 173 -28.79 -3.32 29.18
N LEU A 174 -28.96 -3.53 30.50
CA LEU A 174 -28.85 -4.85 31.13
C LEU A 174 -29.86 -5.89 30.60
N GLU A 175 -31.08 -5.48 30.27
CA GLU A 175 -32.12 -6.38 29.72
C GLU A 175 -31.71 -6.96 28.37
N GLU A 176 -31.13 -6.12 27.50
CA GLU A 176 -30.60 -6.53 26.19
C GLU A 176 -29.37 -7.43 26.35
N CYS A 177 -28.48 -7.15 27.31
CA CYS A 177 -27.36 -8.03 27.66
C CYS A 177 -27.84 -9.42 28.07
N LEU A 178 -28.88 -9.50 28.92
CA LEU A 178 -29.45 -10.75 29.37
C LEU A 178 -30.06 -11.53 28.19
N ARG A 179 -30.84 -10.87 27.33
CA ARG A 179 -31.38 -11.51 26.11
C ARG A 179 -30.27 -12.07 25.23
N LEU A 180 -29.20 -11.32 25.01
CA LEU A 180 -28.06 -11.75 24.19
C LEU A 180 -27.32 -12.98 24.77
N LEU A 181 -27.33 -13.14 26.10
CA LEU A 181 -26.75 -14.31 26.79
C LEU A 181 -27.71 -15.51 26.83
N VAL A 182 -29.03 -15.27 26.88
CA VAL A 182 -30.07 -16.31 26.91
C VAL A 182 -30.36 -16.86 25.50
N GLU A 183 -30.20 -16.07 24.44
CA GLU A 183 -30.34 -16.49 23.03
C GLU A 183 -29.25 -17.49 22.56
N ARG A 184 -28.39 -17.99 23.47
CA ARG A 184 -27.34 -18.97 23.19
C ARG A 184 -27.73 -20.40 23.56
#